data_AF-W3WQX4-F1
#
_entry.id   AF-W3WQX4-F1
#
_cell.length_a   1.000
_cell.length_b   1.000
_cell.length_c   1.000
_cell.angle_alpha   90.00
_cell.angle_beta   90.00
_cell.angle_gamma   90.00
#
_symmetry.space_group_name_H-M   'P 1'
#
loop_
_entity.id
_entity.type
_entity.pdbx_description
1 polymer ?
#
loop_
_entity_poly.entity_id
_entity_poly.type
_entity_poly.pdbx_seq_one_letter_code
_entity_poly.pdbx_strand_id
1 'polypeptide(L)'
;MKSYVHILLTAAGVAAYPAPPGSWTATIASQPGSVTKLPAELEGASIQANGGSFWVGKAPSSSCPQQDIGTYCDNFPGNATVFVGANSVTSTSSVYLNVGAPGQQQVYITWDNALAYNSPDSTCSPEGIITASFGRDKPKNGTSFLFTETGDFEACPGGEDGVYSLYVHTEQSKQEGCTRVVVYTTAASGAMAWQY
;
A
#
# COMPACT_ATOMS: atom_id res chain seq x y z
N MET A 1 -3.31 53.33 -8.00
CA MET A 1 -3.38 51.93 -8.46
C MET A 1 -2.16 51.22 -7.90
N LYS A 2 -2.34 50.30 -6.95
CA LYS A 2 -1.22 49.58 -6.29
C LYS A 2 -0.96 48.30 -7.07
N SER A 3 0.19 48.20 -7.74
CA SER A 3 0.66 46.97 -8.36
C SER A 3 1.06 45.97 -7.28
N TYR A 4 0.42 44.81 -7.28
CA TYR A 4 0.87 43.64 -6.54
C TYR A 4 1.87 42.88 -7.42
N VAL A 5 3.14 42.93 -7.05
CA VAL A 5 4.17 42.06 -7.62
C VAL A 5 3.91 40.66 -7.07
N HIS A 6 3.40 39.77 -7.91
CA HIS A 6 3.37 38.34 -7.61
C HIS A 6 4.81 37.83 -7.58
N ILE A 7 5.34 37.62 -6.37
CA ILE A 7 6.56 36.84 -6.16
C ILE A 7 6.20 35.39 -6.46
N LEU A 8 6.54 34.93 -7.67
CA LEU A 8 6.56 33.52 -8.01
C LEU A 8 7.70 32.86 -7.22
N LEU A 9 7.36 32.15 -6.14
CA LEU A 9 8.25 31.16 -5.55
C LEU A 9 8.37 30.00 -6.54
N THR A 10 9.45 29.95 -7.30
CA THR A 10 9.88 28.75 -8.00
C THR A 10 10.40 27.76 -6.96
N ALA A 11 9.56 26.82 -6.53
CA ALA A 11 10.04 25.64 -5.84
C ALA A 11 10.97 24.88 -6.80
N ALA A 12 12.25 24.80 -6.47
CA ALA A 12 13.18 23.91 -7.16
C ALA A 12 12.65 22.48 -6.96
N GLY A 13 12.01 21.94 -8.01
CA GLY A 13 11.47 20.59 -7.99
C GLY A 13 12.59 19.60 -7.68
N VAL A 14 12.46 18.90 -6.55
CA VAL A 14 13.30 17.74 -6.26
C VAL A 14 13.04 16.74 -7.38
N ALA A 15 14.07 16.37 -8.15
CA ALA A 15 13.92 15.38 -9.20
C ALA A 15 13.51 14.04 -8.57
N ALA A 16 12.26 13.65 -8.82
CA ALA A 16 11.68 12.36 -8.53
C ALA A 16 12.23 11.32 -9.52
N TYR A 17 12.65 10.15 -9.03
CA TYR A 17 13.12 9.05 -9.86
C TYR A 17 12.18 7.86 -9.70
N PRO A 18 11.84 7.14 -10.78
CA PRO A 18 11.04 5.93 -10.64
C PRO A 18 11.73 4.97 -9.68
N ALA A 19 10.96 4.39 -8.76
CA ALA A 19 11.47 3.35 -7.89
C ALA A 19 11.95 2.14 -8.72
N PRO A 20 12.89 1.32 -8.20
CA PRO A 20 13.35 0.13 -8.91
C PRO A 20 12.18 -0.76 -9.34
N PRO A 21 12.16 -1.23 -10.60
CA PRO A 21 11.14 -2.15 -11.07
C PRO A 21 11.30 -3.51 -10.39
N GLY A 22 10.23 -4.31 -10.43
CA GLY A 22 10.17 -5.63 -9.84
C GLY A 22 9.31 -5.68 -8.59
N SER A 23 9.42 -6.78 -7.85
CA SER A 23 8.61 -7.01 -6.65
C SER A 23 9.13 -6.21 -5.46
N TRP A 24 8.23 -5.86 -4.54
CA TRP A 24 8.55 -5.06 -3.36
C TRP A 24 7.68 -5.41 -2.15
N THR A 25 8.20 -5.19 -0.95
CA THR A 25 7.42 -5.18 0.29
C THR A 25 7.17 -3.73 0.70
N ALA A 26 6.25 -3.52 1.64
CA ALA A 26 5.95 -2.20 2.16
C ALA A 26 5.93 -2.16 3.70
N THR A 27 6.36 -1.02 4.24
CA THR A 27 6.31 -0.69 5.67
C THR A 27 5.69 0.68 5.86
N ILE A 28 5.20 0.97 7.07
CA ILE A 28 4.62 2.28 7.40
C ILE A 28 5.47 3.05 8.41
N ALA A 29 5.38 4.37 8.38
CA ALA A 29 5.85 5.22 9.47
C ALA A 29 4.91 6.42 9.63
N SER A 30 4.87 7.02 10.82
CA SER A 30 4.07 8.23 11.05
C SER A 30 4.52 9.36 10.10
N GLN A 31 3.58 9.98 9.41
CA GLN A 31 3.88 11.12 8.55
C GLN A 31 4.31 12.33 9.40
N PRO A 32 5.40 13.04 9.05
CA PRO A 32 5.78 14.27 9.72
C PRO A 32 4.63 15.29 9.71
N GLY A 33 4.28 15.82 10.89
CA GLY A 33 3.16 16.76 11.05
C GLY A 33 1.79 16.12 11.27
N SER A 34 1.69 14.78 11.31
CA SER A 34 0.48 14.11 11.77
C SER A 34 0.18 14.47 13.23
N VAL A 35 -1.11 14.70 13.54
CA VAL A 35 -1.59 15.07 14.89
C VAL A 35 -1.46 13.89 15.86
N THR A 36 -1.69 12.70 15.34
CA THR A 36 -1.52 11.40 16.00
C THR A 36 -0.24 10.73 15.48
N LYS A 37 0.37 9.88 16.30
CA LYS A 37 1.52 9.06 15.93
C LYS A 37 1.20 7.59 16.12
N LEU A 38 1.82 6.75 15.31
CA LEU A 38 1.84 5.33 15.51
C LEU A 38 2.51 5.01 16.86
N PRO A 39 2.08 3.91 17.50
CA PRO A 39 2.89 3.29 18.55
C PRO A 39 4.32 3.02 18.04
N ALA A 40 5.31 3.20 18.91
CA ALA A 40 6.72 3.13 18.52
C ALA A 40 7.11 1.75 17.94
N GLU A 41 6.45 0.69 18.39
CA GLU A 41 6.60 -0.68 17.92
C GLU A 41 6.04 -0.92 16.51
N LEU A 42 5.19 -0.02 16.00
CA LEU A 42 4.63 -0.08 14.66
C LEU A 42 5.35 0.84 13.67
N GLU A 43 6.29 1.68 14.14
CA GLU A 43 7.16 2.46 13.26
C GLU A 43 8.08 1.52 12.46
N GLY A 44 7.94 1.53 11.14
CA GLY A 44 8.64 0.61 10.23
C GLY A 44 8.02 -0.78 10.14
N ALA A 45 6.84 -1.03 10.72
CA ALA A 45 6.19 -2.33 10.63
C ALA A 45 5.65 -2.61 9.22
N SER A 46 5.71 -3.88 8.83
CA SER A 46 5.30 -4.34 7.49
C SER A 46 3.79 -4.30 7.29
N ILE A 47 3.39 -3.93 6.08
CA ILE A 47 2.02 -4.06 5.59
C ILE A 47 1.78 -5.52 5.19
N GLN A 48 0.70 -6.11 5.69
CA GLN A 48 0.33 -7.50 5.46
C GLN A 48 -1.10 -7.61 4.90
N ALA A 49 -1.27 -8.43 3.86
CA ALA A 49 -2.56 -8.82 3.31
C ALA A 49 -3.22 -9.87 4.23
N ASN A 50 -4.38 -9.54 4.79
CA ASN A 50 -5.13 -10.45 5.65
C ASN A 50 -6.64 -10.27 5.45
N GLY A 51 -7.32 -11.35 5.08
CA GLY A 51 -8.79 -11.38 4.97
C GLY A 51 -9.37 -10.38 3.95
N GLY A 52 -8.69 -10.12 2.84
CA GLY A 52 -9.14 -9.16 1.81
C GLY A 52 -8.74 -7.70 2.05
N SER A 53 -8.07 -7.38 3.16
CA SER A 53 -7.64 -6.02 3.53
C SER A 53 -6.16 -5.96 3.89
N PHE A 54 -5.63 -4.74 4.03
CA PHE A 54 -4.24 -4.50 4.42
C PHE A 54 -4.13 -4.05 5.88
N TRP A 55 -3.19 -4.68 6.58
CA TRP A 55 -3.02 -4.52 8.02
C TRP A 55 -1.57 -4.29 8.39
N VAL A 56 -1.37 -3.71 9.57
CA VAL A 56 -0.09 -3.62 10.27
C VAL A 56 -0.28 -4.19 11.67
N GLY A 57 0.73 -4.91 12.16
CA GLY A 57 0.65 -5.64 13.44
C GLY A 57 -0.10 -6.98 13.35
N LYS A 58 -0.53 -7.40 12.15
CA LYS A 58 -1.21 -8.66 11.88
C LYS A 58 -0.39 -9.52 10.91
N ALA A 59 -0.32 -10.84 11.14
CA ALA A 59 0.29 -11.76 10.19
C ALA A 59 -0.54 -11.82 8.89
N PRO A 60 0.09 -12.05 7.72
CA PRO A 60 -0.67 -12.26 6.49
C PRO A 60 -1.53 -13.52 6.57
N SER A 61 -2.69 -13.52 5.91
CA SER A 61 -3.45 -14.74 5.68
C SER A 61 -3.19 -15.20 4.25
N SER A 62 -2.75 -16.44 4.08
CA SER A 62 -2.51 -17.02 2.76
C SER A 62 -3.08 -18.42 2.65
N SER A 63 -3.45 -18.82 1.44
CA SER A 63 -3.90 -20.17 1.13
C SER A 63 -3.03 -20.78 0.04
N CYS A 64 -2.78 -22.08 0.14
CA CYS A 64 -2.11 -22.87 -0.90
C CYS A 64 -2.80 -24.24 -1.03
N PRO A 65 -3.36 -24.60 -2.20
CA PRO A 65 -4.11 -25.83 -2.37
C PRO A 65 -3.14 -27.01 -2.52
N GLN A 66 -2.67 -27.56 -1.40
CA GLN A 66 -1.75 -28.70 -1.38
C GLN A 66 -2.29 -29.91 -2.15
N GLN A 67 -3.62 -30.08 -2.20
CA GLN A 67 -4.27 -31.14 -2.99
C GLN A 67 -4.07 -31.00 -4.51
N ASP A 68 -3.88 -29.78 -5.01
CA ASP A 68 -3.83 -29.48 -6.45
C ASP A 68 -2.39 -29.28 -6.94
N ILE A 69 -1.53 -28.64 -6.12
CA ILE A 69 -0.15 -28.30 -6.50
C ILE A 69 0.93 -28.94 -5.60
N GLY A 70 0.54 -29.73 -4.60
CA GLY A 70 1.45 -30.56 -3.82
C GLY A 70 2.60 -29.80 -3.16
N THR A 71 3.82 -30.35 -3.28
CA THR A 71 5.05 -29.77 -2.72
C THR A 71 5.45 -28.45 -3.38
N TYR A 72 4.80 -28.04 -4.47
CA TYR A 72 5.03 -26.71 -5.04
C TYR A 72 4.62 -25.59 -4.07
N CYS A 73 3.72 -25.88 -3.11
CA CYS A 73 3.40 -24.98 -2.01
C CYS A 73 4.61 -24.57 -1.16
N ASP A 74 5.68 -25.36 -1.12
CA ASP A 74 6.89 -25.04 -0.35
C ASP A 74 7.61 -23.78 -0.86
N ASN A 75 7.32 -23.35 -2.10
CA ASN A 75 7.81 -22.10 -2.66
C ASN A 75 7.05 -20.86 -2.15
N PHE A 76 5.92 -21.06 -1.45
CA PHE A 76 5.01 -20.00 -1.01
C PHE A 76 4.81 -20.07 0.51
N PRO A 77 5.78 -19.60 1.30
CA PRO A 77 5.77 -19.76 2.76
C PRO A 77 4.65 -19.01 3.50
N GLY A 78 3.95 -18.09 2.84
CA GLY A 78 2.77 -17.41 3.36
C GLY A 78 3.04 -16.43 4.50
N ASN A 79 4.28 -15.99 4.70
CA ASN A 79 4.70 -15.25 5.90
C ASN A 79 4.97 -13.75 5.68
N ALA A 80 4.85 -13.26 4.45
CA ALA A 80 5.01 -11.85 4.12
C ALA A 80 4.18 -11.47 2.91
N THR A 81 3.80 -10.20 2.79
CA THR A 81 3.09 -9.67 1.63
C THR A 81 4.07 -9.00 0.67
N VAL A 82 4.04 -9.46 -0.57
CA VAL A 82 4.86 -8.90 -1.65
C VAL A 82 3.94 -8.35 -2.72
N PHE A 83 4.32 -7.21 -3.27
CA PHE A 83 3.59 -6.45 -4.27
C PHE A 83 4.39 -6.36 -5.56
N VAL A 84 3.69 -6.08 -6.66
CA VAL A 84 4.25 -5.69 -7.96
C VAL A 84 3.46 -4.52 -8.54
N GLY A 85 4.04 -3.83 -9.52
CA GLY A 85 3.40 -2.66 -10.16
C GLY A 85 3.79 -1.35 -9.50
N ALA A 86 2.98 -0.30 -9.75
CA ALA A 86 3.28 1.09 -9.40
C ALA A 86 4.68 1.58 -9.85
N ASN A 87 5.16 1.12 -11.02
CA ASN A 87 6.51 1.45 -11.52
C ASN A 87 6.62 2.86 -12.13
N SER A 88 5.68 3.75 -11.86
CA SER A 88 5.67 5.11 -12.39
C SER A 88 5.81 6.15 -11.26
N VAL A 89 6.48 7.25 -11.58
CA VAL A 89 6.47 8.48 -10.77
C VAL A 89 5.18 9.28 -10.94
N THR A 90 4.26 8.79 -11.77
CA THR A 90 2.87 9.27 -11.85
C THR A 90 1.96 8.23 -11.20
N SER A 91 0.94 8.70 -10.47
CA SER A 91 -0.14 7.87 -9.93
C SER A 91 -1.07 7.42 -11.06
N THR A 92 -0.60 6.56 -11.95
CA THR A 92 -1.38 6.05 -13.10
C THR A 92 -1.28 4.53 -13.25
N SER A 93 -0.63 3.87 -12.30
CA SER A 93 -0.34 2.43 -12.37
C SER A 93 -1.14 1.67 -11.32
N SER A 94 -1.56 0.45 -11.66
CA SER A 94 -2.12 -0.48 -10.67
C SER A 94 -1.02 -1.09 -9.80
N VAL A 95 -1.40 -1.50 -8.59
CA VAL A 95 -0.62 -2.39 -7.72
C VAL A 95 -1.31 -3.74 -7.65
N TYR A 96 -0.53 -4.81 -7.66
CA TYR A 96 -1.02 -6.17 -7.49
C TYR A 96 -0.19 -6.88 -6.41
N LEU A 97 -0.76 -7.92 -5.81
CA LEU A 97 -0.02 -8.85 -4.96
C LEU A 97 0.79 -9.79 -5.85
N ASN A 98 2.05 -10.02 -5.46
CA ASN A 98 2.92 -10.98 -6.09
C ASN A 98 2.59 -12.38 -5.55
N VAL A 99 1.77 -13.11 -6.30
CA VAL A 99 1.24 -14.41 -5.89
C VAL A 99 1.54 -15.48 -6.93
N GLY A 100 1.50 -16.74 -6.50
CA GLY A 100 1.72 -17.89 -7.37
C GLY A 100 0.49 -18.27 -8.22
N ALA A 101 -0.72 -18.02 -7.71
CA ALA A 101 -1.96 -18.42 -8.33
C ALA A 101 -2.20 -17.71 -9.67
N PRO A 102 -2.80 -18.40 -10.66
CA PRO A 102 -3.38 -17.76 -11.83
C PRO A 102 -4.53 -16.85 -11.39
N GLY A 103 -4.52 -15.58 -11.82
CA GLY A 103 -5.49 -14.59 -11.36
C GLY A 103 -4.80 -13.56 -10.46
N GLN A 104 -4.51 -12.40 -11.04
CA GLN A 104 -3.83 -11.33 -10.30
C GLN A 104 -4.75 -10.79 -9.20
N GLN A 105 -4.22 -10.65 -7.99
CA GLN A 105 -4.91 -9.96 -6.90
C GLN A 105 -4.50 -8.48 -6.91
N GLN A 106 -5.31 -7.65 -7.55
CA GLN A 106 -5.17 -6.20 -7.62
C GLN A 106 -5.55 -5.51 -6.32
N VAL A 107 -4.75 -4.53 -5.93
CA VAL A 107 -5.03 -3.59 -4.84
C VAL A 107 -5.97 -2.48 -5.32
N TYR A 108 -6.95 -2.15 -4.50
CA TYR A 108 -7.92 -1.09 -4.76
C TYR A 108 -8.30 -0.34 -3.47
N ILE A 109 -9.03 0.76 -3.63
CA ILE A 109 -9.61 1.53 -2.53
C ILE A 109 -11.13 1.29 -2.52
N THR A 110 -11.68 0.89 -1.38
CA THR A 110 -13.13 0.72 -1.18
C THR A 110 -13.82 2.08 -1.03
N TRP A 111 -15.16 2.12 -1.04
CA TRP A 111 -15.91 3.40 -0.88
C TRP A 111 -15.79 4.04 0.51
N ASP A 112 -15.46 3.26 1.54
CA ASP A 112 -15.09 3.74 2.86
C ASP A 112 -13.59 4.08 2.99
N ASN A 113 -12.89 4.09 1.85
CA ASN A 113 -11.46 4.37 1.67
C ASN A 113 -10.51 3.34 2.28
N ALA A 114 -10.96 2.15 2.63
CA ALA A 114 -10.08 1.07 3.04
C ALA A 114 -9.22 0.58 1.86
N LEU A 115 -7.96 0.25 2.12
CA LEU A 115 -7.15 -0.50 1.17
C LEU A 115 -7.54 -1.98 1.22
N ALA A 116 -7.89 -2.52 0.06
CA ALA A 116 -8.32 -3.90 -0.11
C ALA A 116 -7.73 -4.53 -1.37
N TYR A 117 -7.89 -5.83 -1.50
CA TYR A 117 -7.49 -6.57 -2.69
C TYR A 117 -8.56 -7.59 -3.09
N ASN A 118 -8.61 -7.92 -4.38
CA ASN A 118 -9.61 -8.84 -4.91
C ASN A 118 -9.15 -10.30 -4.77
N SER A 119 -10.10 -11.23 -4.76
CA SER A 119 -9.77 -12.66 -4.74
C SER A 119 -9.21 -13.12 -6.10
N PRO A 120 -8.38 -14.18 -6.16
CA PRO A 120 -7.75 -14.63 -7.41
C PRO A 120 -8.75 -14.90 -8.55
N ASP A 121 -9.92 -15.46 -8.22
CA ASP A 121 -10.97 -15.83 -9.18
C ASP A 121 -12.02 -14.73 -9.43
N SER A 122 -11.83 -13.52 -8.87
CA SER A 122 -12.81 -12.45 -9.06
C SER A 122 -12.65 -11.82 -10.45
N THR A 123 -13.49 -12.25 -11.39
CA THR A 123 -13.78 -11.50 -12.62
C THR A 123 -14.65 -10.27 -12.35
N CYS A 124 -15.27 -10.22 -11.17
CA CYS A 124 -16.02 -9.08 -10.69
C CYS A 124 -15.08 -8.12 -9.94
N SER A 125 -14.87 -6.93 -10.51
CA SER A 125 -14.62 -5.73 -9.72
C SER A 125 -15.84 -5.59 -8.79
N PRO A 126 -15.76 -5.79 -7.46
CA PRO A 126 -16.91 -5.56 -6.60
C PRO A 126 -17.50 -4.18 -6.87
N GLU A 127 -18.83 -4.08 -6.94
CA GLU A 127 -19.51 -2.79 -6.86
C GLU A 127 -19.01 -2.10 -5.58
N GLY A 128 -18.63 -0.83 -5.67
CA GLY A 128 -17.98 -0.20 -4.52
C GLY A 128 -16.46 -0.05 -4.60
N ILE A 129 -15.86 -0.14 -5.79
CA ILE A 129 -14.43 0.16 -5.99
C ILE A 129 -14.24 1.60 -6.48
N ILE A 130 -13.31 2.31 -5.85
CA ILE A 130 -12.61 3.43 -6.48
C ILE A 130 -11.35 2.82 -7.09
N THR A 131 -11.27 2.80 -8.43
CA THR A 131 -10.05 2.34 -9.11
C THR A 131 -8.95 3.34 -8.78
N ALA A 132 -8.14 2.99 -7.80
CA ALA A 132 -7.07 3.82 -7.31
C ALA A 132 -5.84 3.66 -8.19
N SER A 133 -5.31 4.78 -8.62
CA SER A 133 -4.04 4.82 -9.31
C SER A 133 -2.92 5.03 -8.30
N PHE A 134 -1.87 4.23 -8.40
CA PHE A 134 -0.71 4.28 -7.52
C PHE A 134 0.55 4.65 -8.30
N GLY A 135 1.51 5.22 -7.58
CA GLY A 135 2.86 5.46 -8.06
C GLY A 135 3.90 5.15 -6.99
N ARG A 136 5.12 4.85 -7.42
CA ARG A 136 6.28 4.73 -6.53
C ARG A 136 7.38 5.67 -6.99
N ASP A 137 7.76 6.55 -6.08
CA ASP A 137 8.84 7.49 -6.28
C ASP A 137 10.00 7.18 -5.33
N LYS A 138 11.20 7.55 -5.74
CA LYS A 138 12.42 7.49 -4.95
C LYS A 138 13.08 8.88 -4.97
N PRO A 139 13.19 9.56 -3.81
CA PRO A 139 14.01 10.76 -3.71
C PRO A 139 15.47 10.41 -4.03
N LYS A 140 16.23 11.35 -4.62
CA LYS A 140 17.64 11.15 -5.03
C LYS A 140 18.53 10.45 -3.99
N ASN A 141 18.31 10.71 -2.70
CA ASN A 141 19.01 10.08 -1.56
C ASN A 141 18.04 9.46 -0.54
N GLY A 142 16.86 9.04 -0.96
CA GLY A 142 15.79 8.59 -0.07
C GLY A 142 15.32 7.16 -0.32
N THR A 143 14.49 6.69 0.61
CA THR A 143 13.75 5.43 0.51
C THR A 143 12.60 5.60 -0.47
N SER A 144 12.34 4.58 -1.29
CA SER A 144 11.18 4.58 -2.18
C SER A 144 9.89 4.58 -1.36
N PHE A 145 8.86 5.30 -1.81
CA PHE A 145 7.56 5.33 -1.15
C PHE A 145 6.44 5.14 -2.16
N LEU A 146 5.32 4.60 -1.68
CA LEU A 146 4.08 4.46 -2.43
C LEU A 146 3.24 5.73 -2.22
N PHE A 147 2.55 6.17 -3.25
CA PHE A 147 1.56 7.24 -3.18
C PHE A 147 0.38 6.96 -4.11
N THR A 148 -0.73 7.66 -3.90
CA THR A 148 -1.92 7.62 -4.76
C THR A 148 -2.46 9.04 -4.97
N GLU A 149 -3.10 9.30 -6.10
CA GLU A 149 -3.79 10.59 -6.35
C GLU A 149 -5.07 10.75 -5.54
N THR A 150 -5.59 9.66 -4.97
CA THR A 150 -6.83 9.69 -4.19
C THR A 150 -6.64 10.40 -2.85
N GLY A 151 -5.46 10.34 -2.24
CA GLY A 151 -5.19 10.95 -0.93
C GLY A 151 -3.90 10.43 -0.26
N ASP A 152 -3.71 10.83 1.01
CA ASP A 152 -2.63 10.33 1.86
C ASP A 152 -3.02 8.96 2.46
N PHE A 153 -2.06 8.16 2.92
CA PHE A 153 -2.38 6.93 3.66
C PHE A 153 -2.61 7.21 5.13
N GLU A 154 -3.51 6.45 5.76
CA GLU A 154 -3.69 6.44 7.21
C GLU A 154 -3.82 5.02 7.77
N ALA A 155 -3.32 4.83 8.99
CA ALA A 155 -3.43 3.59 9.75
C ALA A 155 -4.44 3.81 10.88
N CYS A 156 -5.49 3.00 10.89
CA CYS A 156 -6.62 3.08 11.80
C CYS A 156 -6.67 1.89 12.75
N PRO A 157 -6.98 2.06 14.05
CA PRO A 157 -7.11 0.95 14.99
C PRO A 157 -8.08 -0.13 14.49
N GLY A 158 -7.64 -1.38 14.50
CA GLY A 158 -8.36 -2.52 13.94
C GLY A 158 -9.35 -3.20 14.89
N GLY A 159 -9.50 -2.69 16.12
CA GLY A 159 -10.29 -3.31 17.19
C GLY A 159 -9.52 -4.30 18.06
N GLU A 160 -8.30 -4.68 17.67
CA GLU A 160 -7.34 -5.44 18.47
C GLU A 160 -6.13 -4.55 18.81
N ASP A 161 -5.58 -4.71 20.02
CA ASP A 161 -4.43 -3.93 20.47
C ASP A 161 -3.21 -4.20 19.56
N GLY A 162 -2.58 -3.12 19.09
CA GLY A 162 -1.41 -3.20 18.21
C GLY A 162 -1.73 -3.58 16.76
N VAL A 163 -3.00 -3.74 16.39
CA VAL A 163 -3.43 -4.06 15.01
C VAL A 163 -4.09 -2.86 14.37
N TYR A 164 -3.64 -2.51 13.18
CA TYR A 164 -4.15 -1.36 12.42
C TYR A 164 -4.51 -1.77 11.00
N SER A 165 -5.65 -1.29 10.50
CA SER A 165 -6.06 -1.41 9.10
C SER A 165 -5.63 -0.16 8.33
N LEU A 166 -5.33 -0.31 7.04
CA LEU A 166 -4.92 0.81 6.20
C LEU A 166 -6.07 1.39 5.37
N TYR A 167 -6.12 2.71 5.34
CA TYR A 167 -7.08 3.51 4.61
C TYR A 167 -6.36 4.60 3.81
N VAL A 168 -7.12 5.25 2.93
CA VAL A 168 -6.74 6.48 2.24
C VAL A 168 -7.51 7.65 2.84
N HIS A 169 -6.75 8.56 3.43
CA HIS A 169 -7.25 9.80 3.98
C HIS A 169 -7.63 10.76 2.85
N THR A 170 -8.90 11.17 2.82
CA THR A 170 -9.40 12.23 1.93
C THR A 170 -10.04 13.34 2.75
N GLU A 171 -10.20 14.55 2.18
CA GLU A 171 -10.86 15.65 2.90
C GLU A 171 -12.31 15.30 3.32
N GLN A 172 -12.93 14.36 2.61
CA GLN A 172 -14.31 13.93 2.79
C GLN A 172 -14.45 12.70 3.73
N SER A 173 -13.34 12.05 4.08
CA SER A 173 -13.33 10.87 4.94
C SER A 173 -12.23 11.00 5.99
N LYS A 174 -12.64 11.39 7.20
CA LYS A 174 -11.76 11.37 8.36
C LYS A 174 -12.21 10.25 9.26
N GLN A 175 -11.40 9.20 9.34
CA GLN A 175 -11.58 8.18 10.35
C GLN A 175 -11.00 8.70 11.68
N GLU A 176 -11.76 8.60 12.77
CA GLU A 176 -11.30 9.04 14.09
C GLU A 176 -10.22 8.09 14.64
N GLY A 177 -9.22 8.63 15.33
CA GLY A 177 -8.17 7.83 15.96
C GLY A 177 -7.11 7.27 15.01
N CYS A 178 -7.16 7.61 13.72
CA CYS A 178 -6.17 7.17 12.75
C CYS A 178 -4.93 8.05 12.75
N THR A 179 -3.81 7.46 12.33
CA THR A 179 -2.54 8.17 12.12
C THR A 179 -2.26 8.28 10.64
N ARG A 180 -1.94 9.48 10.14
CA ARG A 180 -1.43 9.63 8.77
C ARG A 180 -0.04 9.01 8.67
N VAL A 181 0.19 8.23 7.63
CA VAL A 181 1.42 7.45 7.47
C VAL A 181 2.03 7.63 6.09
N VAL A 182 3.35 7.48 6.04
CA VAL A 182 4.10 7.28 4.80
C VAL A 182 4.29 5.80 4.59
N VAL A 183 4.03 5.32 3.38
CA VAL A 183 4.26 3.92 2.99
C VAL A 183 5.60 3.81 2.27
N TYR A 184 6.60 3.25 2.93
CA TYR A 184 7.90 2.97 2.32
C TYR A 184 7.88 1.62 1.59
N THR A 185 8.61 1.53 0.49
CA THR A 185 8.74 0.30 -0.31
C THR A 185 10.20 -0.14 -0.37
N THR A 186 10.41 -1.45 -0.24
CA THR A 186 11.73 -2.08 -0.31
C THR A 186 11.69 -3.18 -1.36
N ALA A 187 12.75 -3.30 -2.18
CA ALA A 187 12.83 -4.37 -3.18
C ALA A 187 12.74 -5.75 -2.52
N ALA A 188 12.02 -6.65 -3.17
CA ALA A 188 11.81 -8.02 -2.74
C ALA A 188 11.95 -8.97 -3.93
N SER A 189 11.99 -10.27 -3.65
CA SER A 189 12.12 -11.31 -4.67
C SER A 189 11.08 -12.39 -4.46
N GLY A 190 10.47 -12.84 -5.56
CA GLY A 190 9.53 -13.96 -5.55
C GLY A 190 8.16 -13.62 -4.98
N ALA A 191 7.22 -14.53 -5.21
CA ALA A 191 5.92 -14.52 -4.56
C ALA A 191 6.06 -15.24 -3.20
N MET A 192 5.39 -14.71 -2.18
CA MET A 192 5.45 -15.28 -0.83
C MET A 192 4.21 -16.11 -0.50
N ALA A 193 3.12 -15.95 -1.24
CA ALA A 193 1.90 -16.72 -1.08
C ALA A 193 1.44 -17.27 -2.44
N TRP A 194 0.79 -18.43 -2.42
CA TRP A 194 0.08 -18.91 -3.59
C TRP A 194 -1.12 -17.99 -3.89
N GLN A 195 -1.88 -17.64 -2.85
CA GLN A 195 -2.84 -16.53 -2.85
C GLN A 195 -3.03 -16.00 -1.43
N TYR A 196 -3.51 -14.77 -1.30
CA TYR A 196 -3.99 -14.20 -0.04
C TYR A 196 -5.50 -14.31 0.09
#